data_AF-A0A2E6KRU4-F1
#
_entry.id   AF-A0A2E6KRU4-F1
#
_cell.length_a   1.000
_cell.length_b   1.000
_cell.length_c   1.000
_cell.angle_alpha   90.00
_cell.angle_beta   90.00
_cell.angle_gamma   90.00
#
_symmetry.space_group_name_H-M   'P 1'
#
loop_
_entity.id
_entity.type
_entity.pdbx_description
1 polymer ?
#
loop_
_entity_poly.entity_id
_entity_poly.type
_entity_poly.pdbx_seq_one_letter_code
_entity_poly.pdbx_strand_id
1 'polypeptide(L)'
;MTTYIIYFIVFFILTFVLVIAVKAISRGIEAKKKNKEEKILENNIKEDSSNLTNEIQELDKLHAKGVLNDEEFKRAKEKILK
;
A
#
# COMPACT_ATOMS: atom_id res chain seq x y z
N MET A 1 -34.77 -44.22 10.40
CA MET A 1 -35.31 -42.84 10.47
C MET A 1 -34.47 -41.95 11.40
N THR A 2 -34.31 -42.31 12.67
CA THR A 2 -33.53 -41.55 13.69
C THR A 2 -32.05 -41.34 13.33
N THR A 3 -31.38 -42.33 12.72
CA THR A 3 -29.97 -42.20 12.29
C THR A 3 -29.75 -41.09 11.25
N TYR A 4 -30.71 -40.89 10.33
CA TYR A 4 -30.61 -39.83 9.33
C TYR A 4 -30.74 -38.42 9.94
N ILE A 5 -31.58 -38.29 10.97
CA ILE A 5 -31.71 -37.05 11.76
C ILE A 5 -30.40 -36.73 12.49
N ILE A 6 -29.72 -37.76 13.02
CA ILE A 6 -28.41 -37.60 13.66
C ILE A 6 -27.34 -37.19 12.65
N TYR A 7 -27.33 -37.74 11.44
CA TYR A 7 -26.41 -37.28 10.41
C TYR A 7 -26.66 -35.82 9.99
N PHE A 8 -27.92 -35.40 9.91
CA PHE A 8 -28.27 -34.00 9.63
C PHE A 8 -27.78 -33.04 10.71
N ILE A 9 -27.96 -33.37 12.00
CA ILE A 9 -27.49 -32.50 13.09
C ILE A 9 -25.96 -32.38 13.09
N VAL A 10 -25.26 -33.50 12.85
CA VAL A 10 -23.80 -33.52 12.74
C VAL A 10 -23.34 -32.68 11.54
N PHE A 11 -24.00 -32.80 10.39
CA PHE A 11 -23.70 -32.01 9.20
C PHE A 11 -23.84 -30.51 9.44
N PHE A 12 -24.89 -30.08 10.14
CA PHE A 12 -25.08 -28.68 10.52
C PHE A 12 -23.95 -28.15 11.41
N ILE A 13 -23.54 -28.92 12.42
CA ILE A 13 -22.43 -28.56 13.30
C ILE A 13 -21.12 -28.46 12.51
N LEU A 14 -20.85 -29.41 11.63
CA LEU A 14 -19.65 -29.44 10.80
C LEU A 14 -19.59 -28.24 9.85
N THR A 15 -20.72 -27.89 9.24
CA THR A 15 -20.85 -26.70 8.39
C THR A 15 -20.56 -25.42 9.18
N PHE A 16 -21.08 -25.31 10.41
CA PHE A 16 -20.83 -24.15 11.27
C PHE A 16 -19.34 -23.99 11.60
N VAL A 17 -18.66 -25.09 11.93
CA VAL A 17 -17.22 -25.09 12.20
C VAL A 17 -16.43 -24.67 10.96
N LEU A 18 -16.77 -25.19 9.78
CA LEU A 18 -16.12 -24.81 8.51
C LEU A 18 -16.26 -23.31 8.21
N VAL A 19 -17.44 -22.73 8.42
CA VAL A 19 -17.66 -21.29 8.22
C VAL A 19 -16.77 -20.45 9.14
N ILE A 20 -16.65 -20.84 10.42
CA ILE A 20 -15.77 -20.16 11.37
C ILE A 20 -14.30 -20.27 10.93
N ALA A 21 -13.87 -21.47 10.50
CA ALA A 21 -12.50 -21.70 10.05
C ALA A 21 -12.14 -20.82 8.85
N VAL A 22 -12.99 -20.79 7.82
CA VAL A 22 -12.78 -19.95 6.64
C VAL A 22 -12.75 -18.46 7.02
N LYS A 23 -13.67 -18.02 7.88
CA LYS A 23 -13.68 -16.62 8.38
C LYS A 23 -12.39 -16.25 9.11
N ALA A 24 -11.85 -17.14 9.94
CA ALA A 24 -10.60 -16.90 10.67
C ALA A 24 -9.41 -16.79 9.70
N ILE A 25 -9.34 -17.69 8.71
CA ILE A 25 -8.29 -17.69 7.69
C ILE A 25 -8.34 -16.40 6.85
N SER A 26 -9.52 -16.04 6.34
CA SER A 26 -9.70 -14.83 5.53
C SER A 26 -9.25 -13.58 6.27
N ARG A 27 -9.56 -13.48 7.56
CA ARG A 27 -9.17 -12.33 8.39
C ARG A 27 -7.65 -12.26 8.62
N GLY A 28 -6.98 -13.40 8.73
CA GLY A 28 -5.53 -13.47 8.77
C GLY A 28 -4.85 -13.09 7.44
N ILE A 29 -5.43 -13.52 6.32
CA ILE A 29 -4.95 -13.18 4.97
C ILE A 29 -5.15 -11.68 4.70
N GLU A 30 -6.30 -11.13 5.05
CA GLU A 30 -6.64 -9.71 4.86
C GLU A 30 -5.72 -8.82 5.71
N ALA A 31 -5.41 -9.22 6.95
CA ALA A 31 -4.43 -8.53 7.78
C ALA A 31 -3.02 -8.53 7.16
N LYS A 32 -2.57 -9.67 6.59
CA LYS A 32 -1.28 -9.74 5.87
C LYS A 32 -1.28 -8.89 4.60
N LYS A 33 -2.38 -8.89 3.84
CA LYS A 33 -2.53 -8.09 2.62
C LYS A 33 -2.50 -6.60 2.94
N LYS A 34 -3.25 -6.15 3.94
CA LYS A 34 -3.26 -4.74 4.36
C LYS A 34 -1.88 -4.25 4.79
N ASN A 35 -1.15 -5.02 5.58
CA ASN A 35 0.22 -4.66 5.98
C ASN A 35 1.19 -4.62 4.77
N LYS A 36 1.02 -5.50 3.79
CA LYS A 36 1.81 -5.46 2.55
C LYS A 36 1.47 -4.22 1.72
N GLU A 37 0.20 -3.87 1.57
CA GLU A 37 -0.24 -2.67 0.84
C GLU A 37 0.23 -1.39 1.54
N GLU A 38 0.15 -1.33 2.88
CA GLU A 38 0.64 -0.20 3.67
C GLU A 38 2.15 -0.02 3.54
N LYS A 39 2.93 -1.11 3.57
CA LYS A 39 4.38 -1.05 3.30
C LYS A 39 4.71 -0.63 1.88
N ILE A 40 3.94 -1.09 0.89
CA ILE A 40 4.14 -0.68 -0.51
C ILE A 40 3.85 0.81 -0.63
N LEU A 41 2.74 1.30 -0.07
CA LEU A 41 2.39 2.71 -0.06
C LEU A 41 3.45 3.56 0.64
N GLU A 42 3.94 3.13 1.81
CA GLU A 42 5.00 3.83 2.54
C GLU A 42 6.32 3.88 1.75
N ASN A 43 6.68 2.80 1.05
CA ASN A 43 7.87 2.79 0.19
C ASN A 43 7.70 3.70 -1.03
N ASN A 44 6.54 3.72 -1.69
CA ASN A 44 6.29 4.63 -2.82
C ASN A 44 6.35 6.10 -2.37
N ILE A 45 5.78 6.45 -1.20
CA ILE A 45 5.86 7.81 -0.66
C ILE A 45 7.32 8.19 -0.33
N LYS A 46 8.11 7.25 0.20
CA LYS A 46 9.55 7.47 0.45
C LYS A 46 10.34 7.62 -0.85
N GLU A 47 10.02 6.83 -1.86
CA GLU A 47 10.65 6.91 -3.17
C GLU A 47 10.34 8.24 -3.88
N ASP A 48 9.06 8.64 -3.91
CA ASP A 48 8.62 9.93 -4.47
C ASP A 48 9.26 11.12 -3.76
N SER A 49 9.32 11.10 -2.42
CA SER A 49 9.97 12.18 -1.66
C SER A 49 11.50 12.21 -1.85
N SER A 50 12.14 11.06 -2.05
CA SER A 50 13.57 10.98 -2.39
C SER A 50 13.86 11.49 -3.80
N ASN A 51 13.00 11.17 -4.77
CA ASN A 51 13.11 11.65 -6.14
C ASN A 51 12.92 13.17 -6.21
N LEU A 52 11.91 13.71 -5.53
CA LEU A 52 11.69 15.16 -5.43
C LEU A 52 12.89 15.88 -4.79
N THR A 53 13.47 15.30 -3.73
CA THR A 53 14.66 15.87 -3.07
C THR A 53 15.87 15.88 -4.01
N ASN A 54 16.07 14.80 -4.77
CA ASN A 54 17.14 14.69 -5.76
C ASN A 54 16.97 15.68 -6.91
N GLU A 55 15.76 15.83 -7.46
CA GLU A 55 15.45 16.78 -8.53
C GLU A 55 15.66 18.24 -8.09
N ILE A 56 15.25 18.59 -6.86
CA ILE A 56 15.50 19.92 -6.29
C ILE A 56 17.01 20.17 -6.11
N GLN A 57 17.78 19.18 -5.65
CA GLN A 57 19.24 19.30 -5.55
C GLN A 57 19.92 19.42 -6.92
N GLU A 58 19.41 18.75 -7.94
CA GLU A 58 19.93 18.85 -9.30
C GLU A 58 19.64 20.21 -9.92
N LEU A 59 18.43 20.74 -9.71
CA LEU A 59 18.05 22.08 -10.14
C LEU A 59 18.94 23.16 -9.48
N ASP A 60 19.23 23.02 -8.18
CA ASP A 60 20.11 23.93 -7.43
C ASP A 60 21.56 23.88 -7.94
N LYS A 61 22.05 22.68 -8.29
CA LYS A 61 23.37 22.53 -8.94
C LYS A 61 23.43 23.18 -10.31
N LEU A 62 22.37 23.09 -11.12
CA LEU A 62 22.33 23.70 -12.46
C LEU A 62 22.29 25.23 -12.39
N HIS A 63 21.60 25.79 -11.39
CA HIS A 63 21.63 27.23 -11.10
C HIS A 63 23.00 27.68 -10.59
N ALA A 64 23.59 26.97 -9.63
CA ALA A 64 24.95 27.26 -9.12
C ALA A 64 26.03 27.16 -10.20
N LYS A 65 25.82 26.32 -11.23
CA LYS A 65 26.71 26.18 -12.38
C LYS A 65 26.50 27.28 -13.44
N GLY A 66 25.54 28.19 -13.22
CA GLY A 66 25.22 29.30 -14.12
C GLY A 66 24.50 28.87 -15.40
N VAL A 67 23.93 27.66 -15.42
CA VAL A 67 23.20 27.12 -16.59
C VAL A 67 21.77 27.64 -16.66
N LEU A 68 21.15 27.92 -15.50
CA LEU A 68 19.84 28.58 -15.40
C LEU A 68 19.98 29.99 -14.85
N ASN A 69 19.20 30.93 -15.40
CA ASN A 69 19.02 32.25 -14.81
C ASN A 69 18.07 32.21 -13.60
N ASP A 70 18.12 33.21 -12.72
CA ASP A 70 17.30 33.28 -11.49
C ASP A 70 15.79 33.13 -11.76
N GLU A 71 15.31 33.72 -12.86
CA GLU A 71 13.91 33.62 -13.28
C GLU A 71 13.52 32.21 -13.75
N GLU A 72 14.43 31.52 -14.44
CA GLU A 72 14.22 30.16 -14.95
C GLU A 72 14.28 29.14 -13.81
N PHE A 73 15.21 29.31 -12.89
CA PHE A 73 15.31 28.51 -11.67
C PHE A 73 14.04 28.65 -10.83
N LYS A 74 13.54 29.88 -10.63
CA LYS A 74 12.31 30.13 -9.87
C LYS A 74 11.09 29.49 -10.52
N ARG A 75 10.95 29.62 -11.85
CA ARG A 75 9.88 28.95 -12.62
C ARG A 75 9.97 27.43 -12.56
N ALA A 76 11.16 26.86 -12.66
CA ALA A 76 11.36 25.42 -12.60
C ALA A 76 11.06 24.86 -11.19
N LYS A 77 11.47 25.58 -10.14
CA LYS A 77 11.19 25.21 -8.74
C LYS A 77 9.69 25.24 -8.44
N GLU A 78 8.97 26.27 -8.90
CA GLU A 78 7.49 26.34 -8.81
C GLU A 78 6.80 25.21 -9.56
N LYS A 79 7.42 24.66 -10.61
CA LYS A 79 6.85 23.57 -11.41
C LYS A 79 7.09 22.19 -10.80
N ILE A 80 8.19 22.01 -10.05
CA ILE A 80 8.53 20.78 -9.33
C ILE A 80 7.73 20.67 -8.01
N LEU A 81 7.45 21.82 -7.37
CA LEU A 81 6.72 21.87 -6.10
C LEU A 81 5.19 21.91 -6.24
N LYS A 82 4.67 21.87 -7.48
CA LYS A 82 3.24 21.98 -7.80
C LYS A 82 2.70 20.65 -8.31
#